data_AF-A0A1H4FA76-F1
#
_entry.id   AF-A0A1H4FA76-F1
#
_cell.length_a   1.000
_cell.length_b   1.000
_cell.length_c   1.000
_cell.angle_alpha   90.00
_cell.angle_beta   90.00
_cell.angle_gamma   90.00
#
_symmetry.space_group_name_H-M   'P 1'
#
loop_
_entity.id
_entity.type
_entity.pdbx_description
1 polymer ?
#
loop_
_entity_poly.entity_id
_entity_poly.type
_entity_poly.pdbx_seq_one_letter_code
_entity_poly.pdbx_strand_id
1 'polypeptide(L)'
;MKTERVLSMDADSRIYHKPNCHYVKMMSPKNRMSLAKEDAQIRGYRICKCCNSMSYHYRTEQNTIEYYRKNKKMDFKFIDGVLYVKTEIGCWKLVYSKRFEDIVLYHRNTISAPLDFDHPENEPYHRQVDAQSRHMISGYLNYIYEHDRYKAAMERGEKNFRFSSKKYARHEAKAQRKRQHRRVEQLFMLIEKGDSNLLKLSIC
;
A
#
# COMPACT_ATOMS: atom_id res chain seq x y z
N MET A 1 -11.37 -10.94 -7.01
CA MET A 1 -12.73 -10.36 -6.84
C MET A 1 -13.05 -9.62 -8.12
N LYS A 2 -14.14 -9.97 -8.82
CA LYS A 2 -14.57 -9.23 -10.02
C LYS A 2 -14.89 -7.79 -9.61
N THR A 3 -14.28 -6.81 -10.25
CA THR A 3 -14.54 -5.40 -9.93
C THR A 3 -15.80 -4.96 -10.69
N GLU A 4 -16.96 -5.21 -10.10
CA GLU A 4 -18.26 -4.86 -10.69
C GLU A 4 -18.35 -3.36 -11.00
N ARG A 5 -18.95 -3.04 -12.14
CA ARG A 5 -19.17 -1.69 -12.66
C ARG A 5 -20.63 -1.54 -13.07
N VAL A 6 -21.13 -0.31 -12.96
CA VAL A 6 -22.47 0.06 -13.38
C VAL A 6 -22.39 0.83 -14.69
N LEU A 7 -23.10 0.38 -15.71
CA LEU A 7 -23.07 0.94 -17.05
C LEU A 7 -24.32 1.80 -17.22
N SER A 8 -24.16 2.95 -17.88
CA SER A 8 -25.30 3.69 -18.43
C SER A 8 -25.78 2.98 -19.69
N MET A 9 -27.06 2.64 -19.77
CA MET A 9 -27.65 2.01 -20.96
C MET A 9 -28.07 3.03 -22.03
N ASP A 10 -27.90 4.34 -21.78
CA ASP A 10 -28.13 5.36 -22.80
C ASP A 10 -27.11 5.18 -23.94
N ALA A 11 -27.60 4.92 -25.15
CA ALA A 11 -26.79 4.52 -26.32
C ALA A 11 -25.64 5.48 -26.64
N ASP A 12 -25.82 6.77 -26.34
CA ASP A 12 -24.83 7.83 -26.61
C ASP A 12 -23.73 7.93 -25.55
N SER A 13 -23.99 7.41 -24.34
CA SER A 13 -23.06 7.49 -23.21
C SER A 13 -22.54 6.11 -22.85
N ARG A 14 -21.65 5.56 -23.70
CA ARG A 14 -20.88 4.32 -23.42
C ARG A 14 -19.93 4.50 -22.23
N ILE A 15 -20.47 4.73 -21.04
CA ILE A 15 -19.75 5.08 -19.82
C ILE A 15 -20.08 4.05 -18.75
N TYR A 16 -19.03 3.54 -18.10
CA TYR A 16 -19.19 2.74 -16.89
C TYR A 16 -18.70 3.50 -15.66
N HIS A 17 -19.29 3.15 -14.52
CA HIS A 17 -19.16 3.82 -13.25
C HIS A 17 -18.73 2.82 -12.17
N LYS A 18 -18.04 3.31 -11.14
CA LYS A 18 -17.92 2.60 -9.87
C LYS A 18 -19.29 2.63 -9.15
N PRO A 19 -19.66 1.59 -8.38
CA PRO A 19 -21.01 1.49 -7.78
C PRO A 19 -21.44 2.71 -6.95
N ASN A 20 -20.51 3.34 -6.22
CA ASN A 20 -20.81 4.49 -5.37
C ASN A 20 -20.68 5.85 -6.10
N CYS A 21 -20.62 5.86 -7.43
CA CYS A 21 -20.58 7.11 -8.20
C CYS A 21 -21.86 7.92 -8.02
N HIS A 22 -21.72 9.25 -7.92
CA HIS A 22 -22.85 10.16 -7.81
C HIS A 22 -23.89 9.95 -8.93
N TYR A 23 -23.45 9.80 -10.18
CA TYR A 23 -24.34 9.57 -11.31
C TYR A 23 -25.12 8.26 -11.22
N VAL A 24 -24.53 7.20 -10.64
CA VAL A 24 -25.23 5.91 -10.46
C VAL A 24 -26.42 6.06 -9.51
N LYS A 25 -26.33 6.94 -8.51
CA LYS A 25 -27.43 7.23 -7.59
C LYS A 25 -28.59 7.96 -8.27
N MET A 26 -28.31 8.70 -9.33
CA MET A 26 -29.31 9.45 -10.12
C MET A 26 -29.90 8.60 -11.26
N MET A 27 -29.23 7.51 -11.65
CA MET A 27 -29.71 6.62 -12.71
C MET A 27 -30.92 5.81 -12.25
N SER A 28 -31.95 5.79 -13.11
CA SER A 28 -33.07 4.85 -12.97
C SER A 28 -32.56 3.40 -13.03
N PRO A 29 -33.08 2.48 -12.19
CA PRO A 29 -32.75 1.05 -12.28
C PRO A 29 -32.97 0.46 -13.67
N LYS A 30 -33.94 0.98 -14.43
CA LYS A 30 -34.26 0.52 -15.80
C LYS A 30 -33.22 0.93 -16.84
N ASN A 31 -32.36 1.91 -16.54
CA ASN A 31 -31.38 2.49 -17.46
C ASN A 31 -29.93 2.17 -17.05
N ARG A 32 -29.75 1.20 -16.15
CA ARG A 32 -28.42 0.76 -15.71
C ARG A 32 -28.30 -0.76 -15.70
N MET A 33 -27.10 -1.26 -16.01
CA MET A 33 -26.75 -2.67 -15.89
C MET A 33 -25.42 -2.84 -15.14
N SER A 34 -25.25 -3.97 -14.47
CA SER A 34 -23.97 -4.34 -13.86
C SER A 34 -23.16 -5.26 -14.77
N LEU A 35 -21.86 -5.03 -14.85
CA LEU A 35 -20.93 -5.88 -15.59
C LEU A 35 -19.55 -5.85 -14.94
N ALA A 36 -18.71 -6.85 -15.23
CA ALA A 36 -17.30 -6.76 -14.86
C ALA A 36 -16.60 -5.62 -15.63
N LYS A 37 -15.59 -5.02 -15.01
CA LYS A 37 -14.76 -3.97 -15.63
C LYS A 37 -14.22 -4.40 -16.99
N GLU A 38 -13.66 -5.60 -17.06
CA GLU A 38 -12.97 -6.14 -18.23
C GLU A 38 -13.96 -6.28 -19.41
N ASP A 39 -15.13 -6.84 -19.14
CA ASP A 39 -16.20 -7.00 -20.12
C ASP A 39 -16.74 -5.63 -20.59
N ALA A 40 -16.85 -4.63 -19.70
CA ALA A 40 -17.27 -3.28 -20.07
C ALA A 40 -16.25 -2.62 -21.01
N GLN A 41 -14.96 -2.79 -20.73
CA GLN A 41 -13.88 -2.28 -21.59
C GLN A 41 -13.89 -2.97 -22.97
N ILE A 42 -14.08 -4.30 -23.02
CA ILE A 42 -14.20 -5.06 -24.29
C ILE A 42 -15.38 -4.55 -25.13
N ARG A 43 -16.50 -4.20 -24.48
CA ARG A 43 -17.68 -3.62 -25.14
C ARG A 43 -17.51 -2.15 -25.53
N GLY A 44 -16.32 -1.57 -25.32
CA GLY A 44 -16.00 -0.19 -25.70
C GLY A 44 -16.55 0.88 -24.75
N TYR A 45 -16.91 0.51 -23.51
CA TYR A 45 -17.30 1.50 -22.52
C TYR A 45 -16.06 2.19 -21.92
N ARG A 46 -16.15 3.51 -21.73
CA ARG A 46 -15.12 4.31 -21.07
C ARG A 46 -15.45 4.55 -19.60
N ILE A 47 -14.43 4.69 -18.76
CA ILE A 47 -14.66 5.01 -17.35
C ILE A 47 -15.20 6.44 -17.17
N CYS A 48 -16.18 6.59 -16.28
CA CYS A 48 -16.68 7.89 -15.86
C CYS A 48 -15.58 8.75 -15.21
N LYS A 49 -15.38 9.97 -15.74
CA LYS A 49 -14.38 10.93 -15.23
C LYS A 49 -14.61 11.31 -13.77
N CYS A 50 -15.85 11.31 -13.29
CA CYS A 50 -16.19 11.64 -11.90
C CYS A 50 -15.65 10.60 -10.91
N CYS A 51 -15.84 9.30 -11.20
CA CYS A 51 -15.34 8.23 -10.32
C CYS A 51 -13.95 7.71 -10.69
N ASN A 52 -13.29 8.28 -11.71
CA ASN A 52 -11.91 7.98 -12.11
C ASN A 52 -10.93 9.01 -11.52
N SER A 53 -10.94 9.20 -10.20
CA SER A 53 -10.09 10.19 -9.54
C SER A 53 -9.74 9.80 -8.11
N MET A 54 -8.60 10.29 -7.62
CA MET A 54 -8.24 10.13 -6.20
C MET A 54 -9.26 10.83 -5.29
N SER A 55 -9.79 11.99 -5.70
CA SER A 55 -10.80 12.74 -4.94
C SER A 55 -12.09 11.93 -4.76
N TYR A 56 -12.48 11.11 -5.73
CA TYR A 56 -13.58 10.16 -5.56
C TYR A 56 -13.27 9.16 -4.43
N HIS A 57 -12.12 8.48 -4.50
CA HIS A 57 -11.70 7.51 -3.48
C HIS A 57 -11.64 8.14 -2.09
N TYR A 58 -11.01 9.32 -1.99
CA TYR A 58 -10.90 10.09 -0.75
C TYR A 58 -12.27 10.39 -0.14
N ARG A 59 -13.23 10.89 -0.93
CA ARG A 59 -14.59 11.18 -0.45
C ARG A 59 -15.36 9.92 -0.06
N THR A 60 -15.27 8.85 -0.84
CA THR A 60 -16.02 7.61 -0.55
C THR A 60 -15.49 6.84 0.65
N GLU A 61 -14.22 7.03 1.01
CA GLU A 61 -13.55 6.31 2.09
C GLU A 61 -13.25 7.22 3.31
N GLN A 62 -13.92 8.38 3.43
CA GLN A 62 -13.73 9.33 4.55
C GLN A 62 -13.88 8.67 5.92
N ASN A 63 -14.92 7.85 6.12
CA ASN A 63 -15.14 7.16 7.39
C ASN A 63 -13.97 6.23 7.75
N THR A 64 -13.37 5.58 6.75
CA THR A 64 -12.18 4.75 6.98
C THR A 64 -10.97 5.61 7.33
N ILE A 65 -10.73 6.69 6.59
CA ILE A 65 -9.62 7.62 6.87
C ILE A 65 -9.73 8.15 8.31
N GLU A 66 -10.93 8.57 8.71
CA GLU A 66 -11.18 9.09 10.05
C GLU A 66 -11.03 8.01 11.14
N TYR A 67 -11.44 6.77 10.87
CA TYR A 67 -11.16 5.65 11.76
C TYR A 67 -9.66 5.47 12.00
N TYR A 68 -8.84 5.48 10.96
CA TYR A 68 -7.39 5.34 11.11
C TYR A 68 -6.77 6.56 11.81
N ARG A 69 -7.30 7.77 11.56
CA ARG A 69 -6.88 8.98 12.27
C ARG A 69 -7.07 8.83 13.78
N LYS A 70 -8.28 8.49 14.21
CA LYS A 70 -8.63 8.40 15.64
C LYS A 70 -8.02 7.19 16.34
N ASN A 71 -7.96 6.03 15.67
CA ASN A 71 -7.68 4.75 16.34
C ASN A 71 -6.27 4.19 16.07
N LYS A 72 -5.55 4.72 15.08
CA LYS A 72 -4.28 4.14 14.60
C LYS A 72 -3.12 5.13 14.55
N LYS A 73 -3.31 6.35 15.10
CA LYS A 73 -2.30 7.43 15.14
C LYS A 73 -1.70 7.71 13.77
N MET A 74 -2.57 7.88 12.79
CA MET A 74 -2.18 8.20 11.42
C MET A 74 -2.70 9.59 11.07
N ASP A 75 -1.83 10.46 10.59
CA ASP A 75 -2.22 11.79 10.13
C ASP A 75 -2.34 11.81 8.62
N PHE A 76 -3.29 12.60 8.12
CA PHE A 76 -3.62 12.64 6.69
C PHE A 76 -3.67 14.07 6.18
N LYS A 77 -3.10 14.27 4.99
CA LYS A 77 -3.26 15.48 4.17
C LYS A 77 -3.66 15.10 2.75
N PHE A 78 -4.62 15.83 2.20
CA PHE A 78 -5.06 15.64 0.81
C PHE A 78 -4.76 16.91 0.03
N ILE A 79 -3.77 16.82 -0.88
CA ILE A 79 -3.22 17.96 -1.62
C ILE A 79 -3.16 17.55 -3.10
N ASP A 80 -3.74 18.37 -3.98
CA ASP A 80 -3.69 18.20 -5.44
C ASP A 80 -3.99 16.78 -5.96
N GLY A 81 -4.96 16.10 -5.34
CA GLY A 81 -5.35 14.76 -5.75
C GLY A 81 -4.41 13.64 -5.28
N VAL A 82 -3.57 13.93 -4.30
CA VAL A 82 -2.68 12.97 -3.63
C VAL A 82 -3.05 12.89 -2.15
N LEU A 83 -3.14 11.67 -1.62
CA LEU A 83 -3.34 11.45 -0.19
C LEU A 83 -2.01 11.12 0.47
N TYR A 84 -1.56 12.00 1.36
CA TYR A 84 -0.38 11.81 2.20
C TYR A 84 -0.80 11.23 3.54
N VAL A 85 0.02 10.31 4.04
CA VAL A 85 -0.22 9.57 5.27
C VAL A 85 1.05 9.58 6.09
N LYS A 86 1.01 10.21 7.26
CA LYS A 86 2.08 10.17 8.25
C LYS A 86 1.74 9.16 9.33
N THR A 87 2.74 8.37 9.71
CA THR A 87 2.70 7.47 10.86
C THR A 87 3.74 7.94 11.88
N GLU A 88 3.86 7.23 13.00
CA GLU A 88 4.90 7.53 14.00
C GLU A 88 6.33 7.39 13.45
N ILE A 89 6.55 6.55 12.43
CA ILE A 89 7.91 6.22 11.94
C ILE A 89 8.14 6.51 10.45
N GLY A 90 7.11 6.94 9.73
CA GLY A 90 7.17 7.02 8.28
C GLY A 90 6.19 8.02 7.67
N CYS A 91 6.37 8.26 6.38
CA CYS A 91 5.46 9.04 5.56
C CYS A 91 5.24 8.34 4.22
N TRP A 92 3.99 8.36 3.77
CA TRP A 92 3.54 7.65 2.59
C TRP A 92 2.71 8.60 1.73
N LYS A 93 2.65 8.35 0.43
CA LYS A 93 1.68 9.00 -0.45
C LYS A 93 1.00 8.01 -1.39
N LEU A 94 -0.30 8.20 -1.59
CA LEU A 94 -1.16 7.41 -2.45
C LEU A 94 -1.54 8.26 -3.65
N VAL A 95 -1.19 7.79 -4.84
CA VAL A 95 -1.43 8.48 -6.11
C VAL A 95 -2.33 7.62 -6.99
N TYR A 96 -3.41 8.19 -7.52
CA TYR A 96 -4.33 7.45 -8.38
C TYR A 96 -3.89 7.47 -9.84
N SER A 97 -3.71 6.29 -10.45
CA SER A 97 -3.48 6.15 -11.88
C SER A 97 -4.80 6.03 -12.63
N LYS A 98 -5.20 7.09 -13.34
CA LYS A 98 -6.41 7.09 -14.18
C LYS A 98 -6.38 6.06 -15.31
N ARG A 99 -5.18 5.71 -15.79
CA ARG A 99 -4.97 4.76 -16.90
C ARG A 99 -5.22 3.32 -16.44
N PHE A 100 -4.73 2.96 -15.26
CA PHE A 100 -4.85 1.60 -14.73
C PHE A 100 -6.05 1.46 -13.78
N GLU A 101 -6.66 2.59 -13.40
CA GLU A 101 -7.75 2.71 -12.44
C GLU A 101 -7.42 2.16 -11.05
N ASP A 102 -6.15 2.26 -10.67
CA ASP A 102 -5.61 1.79 -9.40
C ASP A 102 -4.91 2.91 -8.63
N ILE A 103 -4.62 2.64 -7.36
CA ILE A 103 -3.85 3.52 -6.50
C ILE A 103 -2.43 2.95 -6.45
N VAL A 104 -1.43 3.81 -6.58
CA VAL A 104 -0.02 3.47 -6.44
C VAL A 104 0.48 4.04 -5.11
N LEU A 105 1.14 3.19 -4.33
CA LEU A 105 1.70 3.55 -3.04
C LEU A 105 3.18 3.93 -3.17
N TYR A 106 3.55 5.00 -2.48
CA TYR A 106 4.92 5.46 -2.35
C TYR A 106 5.29 5.63 -0.88
N HIS A 107 6.54 5.33 -0.55
CA HIS A 107 7.12 5.49 0.78
C HIS A 107 8.20 6.58 0.75
N ARG A 108 8.27 7.40 1.79
CA ARG A 108 9.31 8.42 1.92
C ARG A 108 10.68 7.75 1.98
N ASN A 109 11.66 8.36 1.34
CA ASN A 109 13.04 7.90 1.43
C ASN A 109 13.58 8.06 2.85
N THR A 110 14.50 7.18 3.25
CA THR A 110 15.23 7.37 4.50
C THR A 110 16.18 8.56 4.33
N ILE A 111 15.90 9.65 5.02
CA ILE A 111 16.71 10.87 5.06
C ILE A 111 17.00 11.16 6.54
N SER A 112 18.18 11.71 6.84
CA SER A 112 18.53 12.17 8.19
C SER A 112 17.66 13.34 8.69
N ALA A 113 17.06 14.10 7.76
CA ALA A 113 16.23 15.25 8.09
C ALA A 113 14.87 14.82 8.66
N PRO A 114 14.36 15.54 9.67
CA PRO A 114 12.99 15.37 10.16
C PRO A 114 11.98 15.45 9.01
N LEU A 115 10.86 14.75 9.16
CA LEU A 115 9.73 14.85 8.23
C LEU A 115 9.10 16.24 8.34
N ASP A 116 9.10 16.99 7.24
CA ASP A 116 8.19 18.13 7.08
C ASP A 116 6.82 17.59 6.62
N PHE A 117 5.88 17.52 7.56
CA PHE A 117 4.50 17.16 7.23
C PHE A 117 3.63 18.38 6.96
N ASP A 118 4.17 19.60 7.03
CA ASP A 118 3.48 20.80 6.58
C ASP A 118 3.39 20.84 5.06
N HIS A 119 4.51 20.51 4.40
CA HIS A 119 4.64 20.40 2.95
C HIS A 119 5.10 19.00 2.50
N PRO A 120 4.31 17.94 2.72
CA PRO A 120 4.71 16.57 2.40
C PRO A 120 4.90 16.34 0.89
N GLU A 121 4.39 17.21 0.03
CA GLU A 121 4.63 17.19 -1.42
C GLU A 121 6.08 17.42 -1.82
N ASN A 122 6.86 18.12 -0.98
CA ASN A 122 8.27 18.44 -1.23
C ASN A 122 9.23 17.35 -0.76
N GLU A 123 8.74 16.37 -0.01
CA GLU A 123 9.53 15.24 0.46
C GLU A 123 9.82 14.23 -0.68
N PRO A 124 10.98 13.55 -0.68
CA PRO A 124 11.29 12.56 -1.69
C PRO A 124 10.67 11.19 -1.35
N TYR A 125 10.07 10.56 -2.35
CA TYR A 125 9.41 9.27 -2.22
C TYR A 125 9.85 8.28 -3.30
N HIS A 126 9.89 7.00 -2.95
CA HIS A 126 10.04 5.89 -3.89
C HIS A 126 8.78 5.03 -3.93
N ARG A 127 8.57 4.34 -5.06
CA ARG A 127 7.41 3.46 -5.23
C ARG A 127 7.55 2.22 -4.36
N GLN A 128 6.50 1.88 -3.60
CA GLN A 128 6.45 0.67 -2.80
C GLN A 128 6.00 -0.51 -3.66
N VAL A 129 6.95 -1.34 -4.10
CA VAL A 129 6.70 -2.42 -5.08
C VAL A 129 6.08 -3.67 -4.46
N ASP A 130 6.36 -3.96 -3.20
CA ASP A 130 5.84 -5.14 -2.50
C ASP A 130 4.40 -4.95 -1.95
N ALA A 131 3.86 -3.74 -2.09
CA ALA A 131 2.47 -3.44 -1.84
C ALA A 131 1.66 -3.91 -3.05
N GLN A 132 0.93 -5.03 -2.88
CA GLN A 132 0.00 -5.52 -3.90
C GLN A 132 -0.96 -4.38 -4.31
N SER A 133 -1.27 -4.26 -5.61
CA SER A 133 -2.18 -3.22 -6.09
C SER A 133 -3.55 -3.36 -5.42
N ARG A 134 -3.99 -2.32 -4.71
CA ARG A 134 -5.30 -2.26 -4.05
C ARG A 134 -6.11 -1.15 -4.72
N HIS A 135 -7.35 -1.44 -5.07
CA HIS A 135 -8.22 -0.44 -5.70
C HIS A 135 -8.84 0.55 -4.70
N MET A 136 -8.58 0.40 -3.40
CA MET A 136 -9.21 1.16 -2.33
C MET A 136 -8.16 1.68 -1.34
N ILE A 137 -8.40 2.87 -0.80
CA ILE A 137 -7.54 3.55 0.19
C ILE A 137 -7.43 2.68 1.45
N SER A 138 -8.57 2.20 1.96
CA SER A 138 -8.67 1.28 3.10
C SER A 138 -7.68 0.12 3.04
N GLY A 139 -7.53 -0.47 1.86
CA GLY A 139 -6.52 -1.46 1.57
C GLY A 139 -5.13 -0.93 1.91
N TYR A 140 -4.71 0.17 1.30
CA TYR A 140 -3.38 0.72 1.56
C TYR A 140 -3.16 1.18 3.00
N LEU A 141 -4.17 1.74 3.68
CA LEU A 141 -4.04 2.12 5.09
C LEU A 141 -3.74 0.93 5.99
N ASN A 142 -4.43 -0.20 5.77
CA ASN A 142 -4.14 -1.43 6.51
C ASN A 142 -2.72 -1.95 6.21
N TYR A 143 -2.27 -1.86 4.95
CA TYR A 143 -0.91 -2.24 4.59
C TYR A 143 0.13 -1.36 5.31
N ILE A 144 -0.03 -0.03 5.26
CA ILE A 144 0.85 0.95 5.89
C ILE A 144 0.92 0.69 7.41
N TYR A 145 -0.23 0.56 8.06
CA TYR A 145 -0.29 0.32 9.50
C TYR A 145 0.48 -0.94 9.92
N GLU A 146 0.26 -2.06 9.22
CA GLU A 146 0.95 -3.32 9.53
C GLU A 146 2.44 -3.28 9.17
N HIS A 147 2.80 -2.59 8.08
CA HIS A 147 4.18 -2.39 7.67
C HIS A 147 4.96 -1.60 8.73
N ASP A 148 4.44 -0.47 9.16
CA ASP A 148 5.15 0.42 10.07
C ASP A 148 5.21 -0.14 11.47
N ARG A 149 4.15 -0.80 11.92
CA ARG A 149 4.16 -1.52 13.20
C ARG A 149 5.21 -2.63 13.21
N TYR A 150 5.42 -3.33 12.09
CA TYR A 150 6.51 -4.30 11.97
C TYR A 150 7.88 -3.63 12.06
N LYS A 151 8.09 -2.56 11.29
CA LYS A 151 9.37 -1.83 11.27
C LYS A 151 9.74 -1.28 12.65
N ALA A 152 8.79 -0.66 13.36
CA ALA A 152 8.97 -0.17 14.72
C ALA A 152 9.32 -1.30 15.71
N ALA A 153 8.63 -2.44 15.63
CA ALA A 153 8.91 -3.59 16.50
C ALA A 153 10.33 -4.16 16.27
N MET A 154 10.78 -4.16 15.01
CA MET A 154 12.14 -4.58 14.64
C MET A 154 13.21 -3.63 15.17
N GLU A 155 12.98 -2.32 15.10
CA GLU A 155 13.88 -1.32 15.66
C GLU A 155 13.98 -1.40 17.19
N ARG A 156 12.87 -1.71 17.87
CA ARG A 156 12.86 -1.98 19.33
C ARG A 156 13.43 -3.34 19.73
N GLY A 157 13.77 -4.21 18.78
CA GLY A 157 14.33 -5.53 19.04
C GLY A 157 13.33 -6.53 19.65
N GLU A 158 12.02 -6.34 19.42
CA GLU A 158 10.99 -7.21 19.98
C GLU A 158 11.05 -8.62 19.35
N LYS A 159 11.29 -9.65 20.17
CA LYS A 159 11.39 -11.05 19.70
C LYS A 159 10.04 -11.77 19.57
N ASN A 160 9.03 -11.35 20.34
CA ASN A 160 7.72 -12.00 20.46
C ASN A 160 6.57 -11.12 19.94
N PHE A 161 6.82 -10.39 18.85
CA PHE A 161 5.78 -9.57 18.26
C PHE A 161 4.74 -10.44 17.54
N ARG A 162 3.49 -10.44 18.02
CA ARG A 162 2.38 -11.14 17.36
C ARG A 162 1.97 -10.38 16.10
N PHE A 163 2.37 -10.92 14.95
CA PHE A 163 1.92 -10.47 13.64
C PHE A 163 0.44 -10.82 13.42
N SER A 164 -0.38 -9.83 13.11
CA SER A 164 -1.75 -10.09 12.60
C SER A 164 -1.70 -10.68 11.18
N SER A 165 -0.67 -10.30 10.41
CA SER A 165 -0.47 -10.72 9.02
C SER A 165 0.48 -11.90 8.88
N LYS A 166 0.00 -12.97 8.23
CA LYS A 166 0.83 -14.13 7.84
C LYS A 166 2.03 -13.74 6.96
N LYS A 167 1.98 -12.63 6.21
CA LYS A 167 3.10 -12.14 5.38
C LYS A 167 4.29 -11.74 6.27
N TYR A 168 4.05 -10.90 7.28
CA TYR A 168 5.12 -10.39 8.14
C TYR A 168 5.69 -11.47 9.06
N ALA A 169 4.87 -12.41 9.53
CA ALA A 169 5.36 -13.60 10.24
C ALA A 169 6.37 -14.41 9.40
N ARG A 170 6.10 -14.61 8.09
CA ARG A 170 7.03 -15.30 7.18
C ARG A 170 8.30 -14.48 6.90
N HIS A 171 8.16 -13.17 6.71
CA HIS A 171 9.32 -12.28 6.53
C HIS A 171 10.24 -12.32 7.76
N GLU A 172 9.67 -12.28 8.96
CA GLU A 172 10.44 -12.34 10.19
C GLU A 172 11.13 -13.69 10.36
N ALA A 173 10.43 -14.81 10.12
CA ALA A 173 11.06 -16.12 10.12
C ALA A 173 12.24 -16.22 9.14
N LYS A 174 12.11 -15.65 7.93
CA LYS A 174 13.19 -15.60 6.94
C LYS A 174 14.36 -14.72 7.42
N ALA A 175 14.07 -13.57 8.03
CA ALA A 175 15.09 -12.70 8.61
C ALA A 175 15.81 -13.34 9.79
N GLN A 176 15.10 -14.09 10.64
CA GLN A 176 15.68 -14.87 11.73
C GLN A 176 16.61 -15.97 11.21
N ARG A 177 16.20 -16.72 10.17
CA ARG A 177 17.08 -17.72 9.51
C ARG A 177 18.35 -17.07 8.97
N LYS A 178 18.25 -15.92 8.31
CA LYS A 178 19.44 -15.18 7.84
C LYS A 178 20.34 -14.70 8.98
N ARG A 179 19.76 -14.23 10.10
CA ARG A 179 20.52 -13.83 11.29
C ARG A 179 21.22 -15.02 11.94
N GLN A 180 20.58 -16.18 12.01
CA GLN A 180 21.19 -17.42 12.49
C GLN A 180 22.35 -17.84 11.59
N HIS A 181 22.16 -17.84 10.26
CA HIS A 181 23.22 -18.17 9.31
C HIS A 181 24.44 -17.24 9.47
N ARG A 182 24.21 -15.92 9.49
CA ARG A 182 25.28 -14.93 9.70
C ARG A 182 25.99 -15.10 11.04
N ARG A 183 25.27 -15.46 12.10
CA ARG A 183 25.87 -15.76 13.40
C ARG A 183 26.80 -16.97 13.31
N VAL A 184 26.38 -18.03 12.62
CA VAL A 184 27.21 -19.21 12.40
C VAL A 184 28.45 -18.85 11.59
N GLU A 185 28.31 -18.13 10.47
CA GLU A 185 29.45 -17.62 9.68
C GLU A 185 30.41 -16.77 10.52
N GLN A 186 29.88 -15.88 11.37
CA GLN A 186 30.70 -15.08 12.28
C GLN A 186 31.45 -15.91 13.31
N LEU A 187 30.82 -16.96 13.86
CA LEU A 187 31.49 -17.88 14.78
C LEU A 187 32.61 -18.64 14.08
N PHE A 188 32.37 -19.13 12.85
CA PHE A 188 33.41 -19.77 12.04
C PHE A 188 34.59 -18.82 11.77
N MET A 189 34.33 -17.58 11.33
CA MET A 189 35.39 -16.58 11.12
C MET A 189 36.20 -16.30 12.39
N LEU A 190 35.57 -16.27 13.57
CA LEU A 190 36.27 -16.07 14.84
C LEU A 190 37.14 -17.28 15.20
N ILE A 191 36.65 -18.50 14.96
CA ILE A 191 37.40 -19.75 15.19
C ILE A 191 38.59 -19.84 14.23
N GLU A 192 38.40 -19.59 12.94
CA GLU A 192 39.47 -19.59 11.93
C GLU A 192 40.55 -18.54 12.21
N LYS A 193 40.18 -17.38 12.78
CA LYS A 193 41.15 -16.38 13.25
C LYS A 193 41.94 -16.84 14.48
N GLY A 194 41.35 -17.66 15.34
CA GLY A 194 41.99 -18.19 16.54
C GLY A 194 42.89 -19.40 16.27
N ASP A 195 42.63 -20.15 15.19
CA ASP A 195 43.43 -21.30 14.76
C ASP A 195 43.59 -21.31 13.23
N SER A 196 44.74 -20.79 12.80
CA SER A 196 45.13 -20.68 11.39
C SER A 196 45.27 -22.01 10.64
N ASN A 197 45.29 -23.16 11.31
CA ASN A 197 45.28 -24.46 10.63
C ASN A 197 43.87 -24.84 10.13
N LEU A 198 42.81 -24.37 10.79
CA LEU A 198 41.43 -24.62 10.37
C LEU A 198 41.10 -23.92 9.05
N LEU A 199 41.75 -22.79 8.79
CA LEU A 199 41.64 -22.04 7.53
C LEU A 199 42.10 -22.85 6.31
N LYS A 200 43.04 -23.80 6.50
CA LYS A 200 43.52 -24.71 5.44
C LYS A 200 42.59 -25.89 5.19
N LEU A 201 41.71 -26.19 6.14
CA LEU A 201 40.73 -27.28 6.08
C LEU A 201 39.33 -26.79 5.65
N SER A 202 39.13 -25.47 5.63
CA SER A 202 37.91 -24.81 5.18
C SER A 202 37.77 -24.96 3.65
N ILE A 203 36.69 -25.60 3.21
CA ILE A 203 36.34 -25.74 1.79
C ILE A 203 35.18 -24.78 1.51
N CYS A 204 35.42 -23.79 0.65
CA CYS A 204 34.39 -22.90 0.11
C CYS A 204 33.55 -23.59 -0.97
#